data_AF-A0A1Q5TSU2-F1
#
_entry.id   AF-A0A1Q5TSU2-F1
#
_cell.length_a   1.000
_cell.length_b   1.000
_cell.length_c   1.000
_cell.angle_alpha   90.00
_cell.angle_beta   90.00
_cell.angle_gamma   90.00
#
_symmetry.space_group_name_H-M   'P 1'
#
loop_
_entity.id
_entity.type
_entity.pdbx_description
1 polymer ?
#
loop_
_entity_poly.entity_id
_entity_poly.type
_entity_poly.pdbx_seq_one_letter_code
_entity_poly.pdbx_strand_id
1 'polypeptide(L)' 'MKIIYFDYIAGFGINAFIADELDFFPSFDELIHYCIALYGDQIVLVSTTVTSGISTGYQESSK' A
#
# COMPACT_ATOMS: atom_id res chain seq x y z
N MET A 1 16.95 -8.23 -0.84
CA MET A 1 15.52 -8.60 -0.97
C MET A 1 14.71 -7.97 0.14
N LYS A 2 13.75 -7.11 -0.21
CA LYS A 2 12.85 -6.38 0.70
C LYS A 2 11.42 -6.88 0.51
N ILE A 3 10.71 -7.12 1.61
CA ILE A 3 9.31 -7.52 1.60
C ILE A 3 8.48 -6.29 1.91
N ILE A 4 7.57 -5.94 1.01
CA ILE A 4 6.67 -4.79 1.13
C ILE A 4 5.25 -5.33 1.28
N TYR A 5 4.63 -5.01 2.40
CA TYR A 5 3.25 -5.37 2.67
C TYR A 5 2.34 -4.27 2.15
N PHE A 6 1.27 -4.63 1.47
CA PHE A 6 0.31 -3.65 0.96
C PHE A 6 -1.13 -4.13 1.09
N ASP A 7 -2.04 -3.19 1.30
CA ASP A 7 -3.49 -3.39 1.32
C ASP A 7 -4.13 -2.62 0.17
N TYR A 8 -4.88 -3.33 -0.68
CA TYR A 8 -5.57 -2.76 -1.82
C TYR A 8 -6.98 -2.34 -1.42
N ILE A 9 -7.27 -1.05 -1.55
CA ILE A 9 -8.56 -0.46 -1.23
C ILE A 9 -9.31 -0.20 -2.54
N ALA A 10 -10.30 -1.04 -2.82
CA ALA A 10 -11.07 -0.99 -4.05
C ALA A 10 -11.70 0.40 -4.27
N GLY A 11 -11.38 1.02 -5.41
CA GLY A 11 -11.88 2.35 -5.79
C GLY A 11 -11.12 3.53 -5.17
N PHE A 12 -10.08 3.28 -4.35
CA PHE A 12 -9.29 4.33 -3.70
C PHE A 12 -7.81 4.27 -4.06
N GLY A 13 -7.15 3.13 -3.82
CA GLY A 13 -5.71 3.03 -3.99
C GLY A 13 -5.11 1.93 -3.11
N ILE A 14 -3.88 2.14 -2.66
CA ILE A 14 -3.08 1.13 -1.97
C ILE A 14 -2.36 1.78 -0.80
N ASN A 15 -2.52 1.18 0.38
CA ASN A 15 -1.66 1.47 1.51
C ASN A 15 -0.51 0.46 1.50
N ALA A 16 0.74 0.93 1.59
CA ALA A 16 1.90 0.07 1.67
C ALA A 16 2.76 0.44 2.88
N PHE A 17 3.33 -0.58 3.53
CA PHE A 17 4.27 -0.38 4.63
C PHE A 17 5.69 -0.39 4.08
N ILE A 18 6.30 0.79 3.99
CA ILE A 18 7.61 1.02 3.37
C ILE A 18 8.49 1.77 4.37
N ALA A 19 9.73 1.29 4.55
CA ALA A 19 10.71 1.93 5.45
C ALA A 19 10.18 2.22 6.88
N ASP A 20 9.36 1.32 7.42
CA ASP A 20 8.69 1.44 8.73
C ASP A 20 7.60 2.52 8.81
N GLU A 21 7.18 3.06 7.66
CA GLU A 21 6.11 4.04 7.53
C GLU A 21 4.96 3.51 6.64
N LEU A 22 3.76 4.05 6.85
CA LEU A 22 2.59 3.73 6.03
C LEU A 22 2.43 4.80 4.95
N ASP A 23 2.63 4.41 3.71
CA ASP A 23 2.50 5.27 2.54
C ASP A 23 1.28 4.91 1.71
N PHE A 24 0.65 5.91 1.10
CA PHE A 24 -0.47 5.74 0.19
C PHE A 24 -0.04 5.93 -1.27
N PHE A 25 -0.50 5.03 -2.13
CA PHE A 25 -0.30 5.07 -3.57
C PHE A 25 -1.65 4.99 -4.29
N PRO A 26 -1.90 5.82 -5.31
CA PRO A 26 -3.16 5.79 -6.04
C PRO A 26 -3.30 4.55 -6.94
N SER A 27 -2.20 3.86 -7.26
CA SER A 27 -2.22 2.65 -8.10
C SER A 27 -1.10 1.67 -7.73
N PHE A 28 -1.24 0.42 -8.18
CA PHE A 28 -0.22 -0.61 -8.01
C PHE A 28 1.05 -0.33 -8.81
N ASP A 29 0.91 0.28 -10.00
CA ASP A 29 2.05 0.68 -10.82
C ASP A 29 2.90 1.75 -10.13
N GLU A 30 2.28 2.72 -9.45
CA GLU A 30 3.01 3.74 -8.68
C GLU A 30 3.73 3.13 -7.47
N LEU A 31 3.11 2.19 -6.76
CA LEU A 31 3.77 1.44 -5.69
C LEU A 31 5.00 0.69 -6.23
N ILE A 32 4.85 -0.04 -7.34
CA ILE A 32 5.97 -0.77 -7.96
C ILE A 32 7.08 0.19 -8.34
N HIS A 33 6.76 1.27 -9.04
CA HIS A 33 7.75 2.23 -9.51
C HIS A 33 8.54 2.83 -8.35
N TYR A 34 7.83 3.20 -7.28
CA TYR A 34 8.44 3.72 -6.05
C TYR A 34 9.34 2.69 -5.38
N CYS A 35 8.87 1.45 -5.19
CA CYS A 35 9.66 0.40 -4.55
C CYS A 35 10.92 0.02 -5.36
N ILE A 36 10.84 -0.01 -6.70
CA ILE A 36 11.99 -0.24 -7.58
C ILE A 36 12.99 0.91 -7.47
N ALA A 37 12.52 2.16 -7.43
CA ALA A 37 13.40 3.31 -7.27
C ALA A 37 14.18 3.29 -5.94
N LEU A 38 13.57 2.81 -4.85
CA LEU A 38 14.22 2.71 -3.54
C LEU A 38 15.12 1.49 -3.36
N TYR A 39 14.68 0.32 -3.82
CA TYR A 39 15.30 -0.97 -3.46
C TYR A 39 15.83 -1.75 -4.67
N GLY A 40 15.65 -1.24 -5.89
CA GLY A 40 15.92 -1.95 -7.14
C GLY A 40 14.99 -3.16 -7.32
N ASP A 41 15.41 -4.11 -8.17
CA ASP A 41 14.62 -5.31 -8.49
C ASP A 41 14.56 -6.34 -7.35
N GLN A 42 15.12 -6.02 -6.18
CA GLN A 42 15.15 -6.93 -5.03
C GLN A 42 13.95 -6.72 -4.10
N ILE A 43 12.74 -6.70 -4.66
CA ILE A 43 11.50 -6.50 -3.91
C ILE A 43 10.55 -7.70 -4.04
N VAL A 44 9.77 -7.94 -2.98
CA VAL A 44 8.65 -8.89 -2.96
C VAL A 44 7.46 -8.14 -2.40
N LEU A 45 6.41 -7.99 -3.20
CA LEU A 45 5.15 -7.36 -2.78
C LEU A 45 4.20 -8.43 -2.23
N VAL A 46 3.69 -8.21 -1.02
CA VAL A 46 2.80 -9.14 -0.33
C VAL A 46 1.51 -8.40 -0.02
N SER A 47 0.42 -8.85 -0.65
CA SER A 47 -0.91 -8.33 -0.30
C SER A 47 -1.30 -8.84 1.08
N THR A 48 -1.60 -7.91 1.99
CA THR A 48 -2.26 -8.21 3.25
C THR A 48 -3.75 -8.15 2.98
N THR A 49 -4.34 -9.26 2.52
CA THR A 49 -5.80 -9.34 2.44
C THR A 49 -6.36 -9.18 3.84
N VAL A 50 -6.89 -8.01 4.17
CA VAL A 50 -7.92 -7.91 5.19
C VAL A 50 -9.02 -8.85 4.71
N THR A 51 -9.23 -9.95 5.43
CA THR A 51 -10.50 -10.66 5.38
C THR A 51 -11.59 -9.62 5.56
N SER A 52 -12.31 -9.32 4.48
CA SER A 52 -13.48 -8.44 4.41
C SER A 52 -14.22 -8.43 5.75
N GLY A 53 -14.00 -7.38 6.52
CA GLY A 53 -14.35 -7.36 7.93
C GLY A 53 -14.11 -5.98 8.51
N ILE A 54 -14.93 -5.03 8.05
CA ILE A 54 -15.05 -3.68 8.59
C ILE A 54 -13.79 -2.83 8.37
N SER A 55 -13.68 -2.27 7.17
CA SER A 55 -12.83 -1.11 6.93
C SER A 55 -13.33 0.05 7.79
N THR A 56 -12.55 0.48 8.79
CA THR A 56 -12.66 1.84 9.32
C THR A 56 -12.10 2.77 8.25
N GLY A 57 -12.96 3.12 7.27
CA GLY A 57 -12.65 4.17 6.32
C GLY A 57 -12.37 5.46 7.07
N TYR A 58 -11.32 6.18 6.67
CA TYR A 58 -11.07 7.54 7.12
C TYR A 58 -12.27 8.40 6.68
N GLN A 59 -13.16 8.74 7.63
CA GLN A 59 -14.19 9.75 7.41
C GLN A 59 -13.52 11.12 7.57
N GLU A 60 -13.22 11.77 6.46
CA GLU A 60 -12.94 13.20 6.49
C GLU A 60 -14.17 13.90 7.08
N SER A 61 -14.03 14.44 8.30
CA SER A 61 -15.07 15.23 8.94
C SER A 61 -15.05 16.62 8.29
N SER A 62 -15.72 16.77 7.16
CA SER A 62 -16.02 18.09 6.62
C SER A 62 -16.95 18.81 7.61
N LYS A 63 -16.48 19.94 8.13
CA LYS A 63 -17.25 20.86 8.95
C LYS A 63 -17.50 22.15 8.17
#